data_AF-A0A1G9VWP0-F1
#
_entry.id   AF-A0A1G9VWP0-F1
#
_cell.length_a   1.000
_cell.length_b   1.000
_cell.length_c   1.000
_cell.angle_alpha   90.00
_cell.angle_beta   90.00
_cell.angle_gamma   90.00
#
_symmetry.space_group_name_H-M   'P 1'
#
loop_
_entity.id
_entity.type
_entity.pdbx_description
1 polymer ?
#
loop_
_entity_poly.entity_id
_entity_poly.type
_entity_poly.pdbx_seq_one_letter_code
_entity_poly.pdbx_strand_id
1 'polypeptide(L)'
;MKSSNQTICLSMIVKNEAHVIRRCLNSVRPIIDHWIIVDTGSTDGTQDVIRAAMADMPGKLVERPWVDFAHNRSEARRLARPHGNYSLIIDADDELVIPAGFTMPKLEASAYYFTILDTTTRYDRLQLVSNAFPWRYRGVVHEFLACDGAPWRESLPLAMRRGEDGARHQDKDTYKRDAILLEKALKKEKDPFLISRYIFYLAQSYRDAGDILKALEYYRKRAELGFWEEEVYVSLLSIAYIMEAFGEPFDTVLAVYDRAIALVPGRAEARHGASRLCRRKGKYVEGYYYAEAALPLSMPSGALFIQPWIYQYALRHEFAVNAYNTGQYRACLSSCIDILEKSDLPATTRETVTKLSREALLKMLDPVWGCAPSPYRTEFMPHWQM
;
A
#
# COMPACT_ATOMS: atom_id res chain seq x y z
N MET A 1 -13.48 14.12 -21.02
CA MET A 1 -13.39 12.88 -20.20
C MET A 1 -13.16 11.62 -21.04
N LYS A 2 -13.68 11.48 -22.27
CA LYS A 2 -13.28 10.40 -23.21
C LYS A 2 -13.05 10.98 -24.61
N SER A 3 -11.94 10.62 -25.26
CA SER A 3 -11.57 11.11 -26.61
C SER A 3 -11.69 10.05 -27.71
N SER A 4 -12.08 8.82 -27.39
CA SER A 4 -12.13 7.68 -28.32
C SER A 4 -13.43 6.88 -28.19
N ASN A 5 -13.82 6.18 -29.26
CA ASN A 5 -15.01 5.31 -29.35
C ASN A 5 -14.90 4.01 -28.52
N GLN A 6 -14.04 3.97 -27.50
CA GLN A 6 -13.91 2.80 -26.63
C GLN A 6 -14.92 2.85 -25.49
N THR A 7 -15.45 1.68 -25.15
CA THR A 7 -16.47 1.50 -24.12
C THR A 7 -15.92 0.75 -22.93
N ILE A 8 -16.28 1.18 -21.72
CA ILE A 8 -15.86 0.58 -20.46
C ILE A 8 -17.10 0.11 -19.70
N CYS A 9 -17.16 -1.19 -19.38
CA CYS A 9 -18.20 -1.74 -18.53
C CYS A 9 -17.68 -1.89 -17.09
N LEU A 10 -18.42 -1.39 -16.10
CA LEU A 10 -18.19 -1.75 -14.71
C LEU A 10 -18.49 -3.24 -14.49
N SER A 11 -17.59 -3.93 -13.81
CA SER A 11 -17.73 -5.33 -13.38
C SER A 11 -17.45 -5.40 -11.88
N MET A 12 -18.51 -5.48 -11.07
CA MET A 12 -18.42 -5.45 -9.61
C MET A 12 -19.24 -6.58 -9.00
N ILE A 13 -18.80 -7.07 -7.83
CA ILE A 13 -19.62 -7.88 -6.93
C ILE A 13 -19.93 -7.05 -5.68
N VAL A 14 -21.06 -7.31 -5.03
CA VAL A 14 -21.47 -6.57 -3.83
C VAL A 14 -22.23 -7.47 -2.86
N LYS A 15 -22.14 -7.16 -1.56
CA LYS A 15 -23.00 -7.69 -0.52
C LYS A 15 -23.08 -6.74 0.67
N ASN A 16 -24.28 -6.29 1.01
CA ASN A 16 -24.55 -5.46 2.20
C ASN A 16 -23.69 -4.18 2.30
N GLU A 17 -23.73 -3.34 1.27
CA GLU A 17 -22.97 -2.09 1.17
C GLU A 17 -23.89 -0.86 0.94
N ALA A 18 -25.14 -0.91 1.38
CA ALA A 18 -26.12 0.17 1.15
C ALA A 18 -25.64 1.53 1.69
N HIS A 19 -24.85 1.52 2.76
CA HIS A 19 -24.31 2.71 3.42
C HIS A 19 -23.16 3.37 2.68
N VAL A 20 -22.43 2.67 1.80
CA VAL A 20 -21.19 3.19 1.15
C VAL A 20 -21.22 3.15 -0.37
N ILE A 21 -21.95 2.22 -1.00
CA ILE A 21 -21.83 1.95 -2.45
C ILE A 21 -22.11 3.16 -3.33
N ARG A 22 -22.96 4.09 -2.89
CA ARG A 22 -23.26 5.30 -3.65
C ARG A 22 -22.02 6.16 -3.90
N ARG A 23 -21.08 6.23 -2.95
CA ARG A 23 -19.78 6.91 -3.12
C ARG A 23 -19.00 6.27 -4.26
N CYS A 24 -18.84 4.95 -4.22
CA CYS A 24 -18.14 4.18 -5.24
C CYS A 24 -18.76 4.41 -6.64
N LEU A 25 -20.08 4.23 -6.77
CA LEU A 25 -20.78 4.40 -8.05
C LEU A 25 -20.62 5.81 -8.62
N ASN A 26 -20.78 6.84 -7.78
CA ASN A 26 -20.57 8.22 -8.21
C ASN A 26 -19.16 8.46 -8.76
N SER A 27 -18.14 7.85 -8.16
CA SER A 27 -16.74 8.02 -8.56
C SER A 27 -16.40 7.39 -9.92
N VAL A 28 -17.07 6.30 -10.31
CA VAL A 28 -16.78 5.57 -11.56
C VAL A 28 -17.62 6.05 -12.76
N ARG A 29 -18.80 6.62 -12.51
CA ARG A 29 -19.72 7.14 -13.54
C ARG A 29 -19.04 7.97 -14.64
N PRO A 30 -18.04 8.83 -14.36
CA PRO A 30 -17.40 9.63 -15.41
C PRO A 30 -16.62 8.83 -16.46
N ILE A 31 -16.24 7.58 -16.17
CA ILE A 31 -15.39 6.77 -17.06
C ILE A 31 -16.04 5.51 -17.61
N ILE A 32 -17.20 5.09 -17.11
CA ILE A 32 -17.92 3.90 -17.59
C ILE A 32 -19.01 4.28 -18.60
N ASP A 33 -19.45 3.30 -19.39
CA ASP A 33 -20.51 3.43 -20.40
C ASP A 33 -21.64 2.44 -20.14
N HIS A 34 -21.31 1.35 -19.45
CA HIS A 34 -22.23 0.32 -19.04
C HIS A 34 -21.86 -0.20 -17.65
N TRP A 35 -22.79 -0.85 -16.96
CA TRP A 35 -22.49 -1.48 -15.69
C TRP A 35 -23.12 -2.86 -15.54
N ILE A 36 -22.37 -3.77 -14.94
CA ILE A 36 -22.84 -5.05 -14.44
C ILE A 36 -22.38 -5.17 -13.00
N ILE A 37 -23.34 -5.24 -12.09
CA ILE A 37 -23.09 -5.47 -10.67
C ILE A 37 -23.76 -6.79 -10.28
N VAL A 38 -23.00 -7.70 -9.68
CA VAL A 38 -23.50 -8.96 -9.17
C VAL A 38 -23.71 -8.85 -7.67
N ASP A 39 -24.97 -8.81 -7.25
CA ASP A 39 -25.34 -8.88 -5.85
C ASP A 39 -25.26 -10.34 -5.37
N THR A 40 -24.55 -10.57 -4.27
CA THR A 40 -24.28 -11.91 -3.74
C THR A 40 -25.12 -12.27 -2.51
N GLY A 41 -26.31 -11.66 -2.40
CA GLY A 41 -27.29 -11.89 -1.36
C GLY A 41 -27.31 -10.78 -0.31
N SER A 42 -27.42 -9.52 -0.75
CA SER A 42 -27.63 -8.39 0.15
C SER A 42 -29.02 -8.44 0.77
N THR A 43 -29.13 -7.97 2.01
CA THR A 43 -30.38 -7.93 2.79
C THR A 43 -30.65 -6.55 3.41
N ASP A 44 -29.82 -5.56 3.10
CA ASP A 44 -29.80 -4.21 3.70
C ASP A 44 -30.34 -3.12 2.76
N GLY A 45 -30.88 -3.50 1.59
CA GLY A 45 -31.36 -2.56 0.57
C GLY A 45 -30.27 -2.09 -0.41
N THR A 46 -29.07 -2.66 -0.39
CA THR A 46 -27.98 -2.35 -1.35
C THR A 46 -28.45 -2.32 -2.80
N GLN A 47 -29.31 -3.28 -3.16
CA GLN A 47 -29.86 -3.44 -4.50
C GLN A 47 -30.65 -2.20 -4.96
N ASP A 48 -31.45 -1.62 -4.07
CA ASP A 48 -32.26 -0.43 -4.37
C ASP A 48 -31.39 0.82 -4.49
N VAL A 49 -30.35 0.94 -3.66
CA VAL A 49 -29.35 2.02 -3.77
C VAL A 49 -28.66 1.98 -5.14
N ILE A 50 -28.25 0.78 -5.60
CA ILE A 50 -27.62 0.59 -6.91
C ILE A 50 -28.58 0.98 -8.03
N ARG A 51 -29.81 0.44 -8.03
CA ARG A 51 -30.82 0.74 -9.06
C ARG A 51 -31.08 2.24 -9.15
N ALA A 52 -31.23 2.92 -8.02
CA ALA A 52 -31.45 4.36 -7.98
C ALA A 52 -30.22 5.17 -8.45
N ALA A 53 -29.00 4.76 -8.07
CA ALA A 53 -27.77 5.47 -8.42
C ALA A 53 -27.37 5.33 -9.90
N MET A 54 -27.84 4.27 -10.57
CA MET A 54 -27.45 3.91 -11.94
C MET A 54 -28.63 3.92 -12.93
N ALA A 55 -29.79 4.45 -12.52
CA ALA A 55 -31.04 4.41 -13.29
C ALA A 55 -30.96 5.05 -14.68
N ASP A 56 -30.07 6.02 -14.85
CA ASP A 56 -29.85 6.81 -16.06
C ASP A 56 -28.72 6.27 -16.95
N MET A 57 -28.14 5.11 -16.62
CA MET A 57 -27.03 4.50 -17.35
C MET A 57 -27.34 3.06 -17.77
N PRO A 58 -27.01 2.65 -19.02
CA PRO A 58 -27.17 1.28 -19.45
C PRO A 58 -26.48 0.28 -18.50
N GLY A 59 -27.21 -0.73 -18.05
CA GLY A 59 -26.63 -1.75 -17.19
C GLY A 59 -27.64 -2.60 -16.47
N LYS A 60 -27.14 -3.52 -15.65
CA LYS A 60 -27.97 -4.50 -14.96
C LYS A 60 -27.38 -4.92 -13.62
N LEU A 61 -28.26 -5.01 -12.63
CA LEU A 61 -28.03 -5.71 -11.38
C LEU A 61 -28.42 -7.19 -11.56
N VAL A 62 -27.53 -8.10 -11.18
CA VAL A 62 -27.75 -9.54 -11.29
C VAL A 62 -27.57 -10.19 -9.93
N GLU A 63 -28.56 -10.94 -9.48
CA GLU A 63 -28.51 -11.63 -8.19
C GLU A 63 -27.96 -13.05 -8.36
N ARG A 64 -26.98 -13.41 -7.54
CA ARG A 64 -26.33 -14.73 -7.55
C ARG A 64 -26.05 -15.21 -6.13
N PRO A 65 -26.05 -16.53 -5.87
CA PRO A 65 -25.56 -17.03 -4.61
C PRO A 65 -24.06 -16.73 -4.46
N TRP A 66 -23.65 -16.42 -3.23
CA TRP A 66 -22.24 -16.39 -2.87
C TRP A 66 -21.63 -17.79 -2.96
N VAL A 67 -20.47 -17.90 -3.62
CA VAL A 67 -19.65 -19.12 -3.67
C VAL A 67 -18.28 -18.81 -3.06
N ASP A 68 -17.50 -17.96 -3.74
CA ASP A 68 -16.21 -17.41 -3.30
C ASP A 68 -15.85 -16.19 -4.15
N PHE A 69 -14.83 -15.42 -3.73
CA PHE A 69 -14.43 -14.20 -4.42
C PHE A 69 -14.05 -14.44 -5.89
N ALA A 70 -13.23 -15.45 -6.17
CA ALA A 70 -12.76 -15.70 -7.53
C ALA A 70 -13.89 -16.15 -8.46
N HIS A 71 -14.82 -16.97 -7.97
CA HIS A 71 -15.99 -17.43 -8.69
C HIS A 71 -16.91 -16.25 -9.02
N ASN A 72 -17.37 -15.52 -8.00
CA ASN A 72 -18.36 -14.46 -8.19
C ASN A 72 -17.78 -13.28 -8.99
N ARG A 73 -16.51 -12.89 -8.79
CA ARG A 73 -15.85 -11.87 -9.64
C ARG A 73 -15.65 -12.37 -11.07
N SER A 74 -15.33 -13.65 -11.26
CA SER A 74 -15.22 -14.22 -12.60
C SER A 74 -16.56 -14.26 -13.33
N GLU A 75 -17.65 -14.51 -12.60
CA GLU A 75 -19.00 -14.43 -13.14
C GLU A 75 -19.39 -13.00 -13.51
N ALA A 76 -19.19 -12.03 -12.61
CA ALA A 76 -19.46 -10.61 -12.88
C ALA A 76 -18.77 -10.13 -14.16
N ARG A 77 -17.48 -10.47 -14.31
CA ARG A 77 -16.72 -10.08 -15.50
C ARG A 77 -17.21 -10.78 -16.77
N ARG A 78 -17.58 -12.06 -16.70
CA ARG A 78 -18.16 -12.78 -17.86
C ARG A 78 -19.46 -12.12 -18.32
N LEU A 79 -20.28 -11.66 -17.38
CA LEU A 79 -21.52 -10.92 -17.66
C LEU A 79 -21.22 -9.51 -18.20
N ALA A 80 -20.17 -8.83 -17.72
CA ALA A 80 -19.75 -7.50 -18.18
C ALA A 80 -19.11 -7.50 -19.58
N ARG A 81 -18.41 -8.58 -19.93
CA ARG A 81 -17.59 -8.70 -21.15
C ARG A 81 -18.29 -8.27 -22.46
N PRO A 82 -19.56 -8.62 -22.73
CA PRO A 82 -20.24 -8.23 -23.97
C PRO A 82 -20.59 -6.74 -24.06
N HIS A 83 -20.47 -5.98 -22.97
CA HIS A 83 -20.98 -4.62 -22.85
C HIS A 83 -19.88 -3.54 -22.85
N GLY A 84 -18.63 -3.91 -23.15
CA GLY A 84 -17.53 -2.95 -23.23
C GLY A 84 -16.31 -3.53 -23.93
N ASN A 85 -15.45 -2.66 -24.47
CA ASN A 85 -14.11 -3.05 -24.91
C ASN A 85 -13.21 -3.40 -23.72
N TYR A 86 -13.44 -2.75 -22.58
CA TYR A 86 -12.74 -3.01 -21.31
C TYR A 86 -13.73 -3.24 -20.17
N SER A 87 -13.30 -3.99 -19.16
CA SER A 87 -14.00 -4.13 -17.88
C SER A 87 -13.23 -3.40 -16.78
N LEU A 88 -13.88 -2.46 -16.10
CA LEU A 88 -13.39 -1.81 -14.89
C LEU A 88 -13.81 -2.66 -13.68
N ILE A 89 -12.87 -2.96 -12.80
CA ILE A 89 -13.11 -3.61 -11.52
C ILE A 89 -12.82 -2.62 -10.40
N ILE A 90 -13.75 -2.52 -9.45
CA ILE A 90 -13.59 -1.78 -8.21
C ILE A 90 -14.44 -2.44 -7.13
N ASP A 91 -14.04 -2.31 -5.86
CA ASP A 91 -14.79 -2.82 -4.72
C ASP A 91 -15.85 -1.80 -4.29
N ALA A 92 -16.96 -2.26 -3.72
CA ALA A 92 -18.14 -1.43 -3.47
C ALA A 92 -17.89 -0.31 -2.43
N ASP A 93 -16.87 -0.47 -1.60
CA ASP A 93 -16.40 0.49 -0.61
C ASP A 93 -15.23 1.36 -1.11
N ASP A 94 -14.64 1.07 -2.27
CA ASP A 94 -13.55 1.86 -2.85
C ASP A 94 -14.06 3.09 -3.63
N GLU A 95 -13.21 4.10 -3.77
CA GLU A 95 -13.49 5.31 -4.56
C GLU A 95 -12.46 5.51 -5.67
N LEU A 96 -12.91 5.69 -6.92
CA LEU A 96 -12.04 6.04 -8.03
C LEU A 96 -11.61 7.51 -7.95
N VAL A 97 -10.30 7.74 -7.92
CA VAL A 97 -9.67 9.06 -7.92
C VAL A 97 -9.18 9.39 -9.33
N ILE A 98 -9.82 10.38 -9.94
CA ILE A 98 -9.51 10.88 -11.29
C ILE A 98 -8.81 12.24 -11.15
N PRO A 99 -7.57 12.40 -11.65
CA PRO A 99 -6.88 13.69 -11.63
C PRO A 99 -7.65 14.77 -12.39
N ALA A 100 -7.55 16.03 -11.94
CA ALA A 100 -8.12 17.15 -12.65
C ALA A 100 -7.57 17.24 -14.08
N GLY A 101 -8.46 17.43 -15.06
CA GLY A 101 -8.10 17.49 -16.47
C GLY A 101 -7.81 16.14 -17.13
N PHE A 102 -7.91 15.02 -16.40
CA PHE A 102 -7.71 13.69 -16.99
C PHE A 102 -8.69 13.43 -18.15
N THR A 103 -8.14 12.95 -19.25
CA THR A 103 -8.89 12.44 -20.39
C THR A 103 -8.40 11.06 -20.70
N MET A 104 -9.33 10.10 -20.79
CA MET A 104 -8.99 8.71 -21.09
C MET A 104 -8.21 8.62 -22.42
N PRO A 105 -6.97 8.10 -22.44
CA PRO A 105 -6.22 7.91 -23.67
C PRO A 105 -6.83 6.77 -24.48
N LYS A 106 -6.46 6.62 -25.76
CA LYS A 106 -6.77 5.42 -26.53
C LYS A 106 -6.13 4.21 -25.84
N LEU A 107 -6.94 3.23 -25.45
CA LEU A 107 -6.47 2.05 -24.73
C LEU A 107 -6.11 0.94 -25.73
N GLU A 108 -4.89 0.43 -25.65
CA GLU A 108 -4.35 -0.63 -26.51
C GLU A 108 -3.85 -1.84 -25.71
N ALA A 109 -3.45 -1.64 -24.46
CA ALA A 109 -2.89 -2.69 -23.61
C ALA A 109 -3.94 -3.74 -23.20
N SER A 110 -3.46 -4.95 -22.91
CA SER A 110 -4.35 -6.04 -22.47
C SER A 110 -4.96 -5.78 -21.08
N ALA A 111 -4.29 -4.98 -20.26
CA ALA A 111 -4.77 -4.49 -18.98
C ALA A 111 -3.99 -3.27 -18.50
N TYR A 112 -4.60 -2.52 -17.57
CA TYR A 112 -4.04 -1.34 -16.96
C TYR A 112 -4.03 -1.43 -15.43
N TYR A 113 -2.89 -1.09 -14.84
CA TYR A 113 -2.71 -0.90 -13.41
C TYR A 113 -3.22 0.47 -12.99
N PHE A 114 -3.96 0.49 -11.88
CA PHE A 114 -4.30 1.70 -11.14
C PHE A 114 -3.56 1.66 -9.82
N THR A 115 -3.18 2.83 -9.33
CA THR A 115 -2.58 2.95 -8.00
C THR A 115 -3.67 2.78 -6.93
N ILE A 116 -3.48 1.87 -6.00
CA ILE A 116 -4.30 1.75 -4.80
C ILE A 116 -3.68 2.63 -3.71
N LEU A 117 -4.51 3.52 -3.17
CA LEU A 117 -4.20 4.39 -2.05
C LEU A 117 -4.85 3.79 -0.80
N ASP A 118 -4.04 3.17 0.03
CA ASP A 118 -4.42 2.73 1.37
C ASP A 118 -3.96 3.76 2.40
N THR A 119 -4.42 3.68 3.65
CA THR A 119 -4.17 4.68 4.70
C THR A 119 -2.68 5.03 4.84
N THR A 120 -1.82 4.02 4.80
CA THR A 120 -0.37 4.16 4.99
C THR A 120 0.47 3.56 3.88
N THR A 121 -0.15 2.88 2.91
CA THR A 121 0.57 2.17 1.84
C THR A 121 0.07 2.50 0.45
N ARG A 122 0.95 2.31 -0.52
CA ARG A 122 0.67 2.45 -1.94
C ARG A 122 1.12 1.19 -2.68
N TYR A 123 0.28 0.69 -3.57
CA TYR A 123 0.62 -0.43 -4.46
C TYR A 123 -0.25 -0.39 -5.71
N ASP A 124 0.15 -1.09 -6.77
CA ASP A 124 -0.60 -1.10 -8.03
C ASP A 124 -1.41 -2.39 -8.19
N ARG A 125 -2.65 -2.27 -8.69
CA ARG A 125 -3.54 -3.42 -8.99
C ARG A 125 -4.08 -3.30 -10.41
N LEU A 126 -4.20 -4.43 -11.10
CA LEU A 126 -4.94 -4.49 -12.36
C LEU A 126 -6.41 -4.22 -12.10
N GLN A 127 -6.91 -3.09 -12.59
CA GLN A 127 -8.29 -2.65 -12.36
C GLN A 127 -9.05 -2.39 -13.65
N LEU A 128 -8.37 -2.34 -14.80
CA LEU A 128 -9.02 -2.22 -16.10
C LEU A 128 -8.44 -3.27 -17.05
N VAL A 129 -9.29 -4.16 -17.57
CA VAL A 129 -8.84 -5.28 -18.40
C VAL A 129 -9.56 -5.30 -19.74
N SER A 130 -8.84 -5.60 -20.81
CA SER A 130 -9.41 -5.70 -22.15
C SER A 130 -10.27 -6.95 -22.28
N ASN A 131 -11.51 -6.77 -22.75
CA ASN A 131 -12.47 -7.85 -22.97
C ASN A 131 -12.14 -8.70 -24.21
N ALA A 132 -11.13 -8.32 -25.00
CA ALA A 132 -10.58 -9.18 -26.05
C ALA A 132 -9.92 -10.46 -25.47
N PHE A 133 -9.51 -10.44 -24.20
CA PHE A 133 -8.75 -11.52 -23.57
C PHE A 133 -9.57 -12.26 -22.47
N PRO A 134 -9.29 -13.56 -22.23
CA PRO A 134 -10.05 -14.40 -21.29
C PRO A 134 -9.63 -14.26 -19.81
N TRP A 135 -9.56 -13.04 -19.29
CA TRP A 135 -9.09 -12.69 -17.94
C TRP A 135 -9.86 -13.30 -16.76
N ARG A 136 -9.47 -14.36 -16.08
CA ARG A 136 -10.24 -14.93 -14.93
C ARG A 136 -9.61 -14.62 -13.57
N TYR A 137 -10.43 -14.54 -12.52
CA TYR A 137 -9.89 -14.48 -11.15
C TYR A 137 -9.43 -15.87 -10.70
N ARG A 138 -8.30 -15.92 -10.00
CA ARG A 138 -7.75 -17.12 -9.35
C ARG A 138 -7.36 -16.78 -7.91
N GLY A 139 -7.41 -17.77 -7.04
CA GLY A 139 -7.10 -17.62 -5.61
C GLY A 139 -8.35 -17.67 -4.74
N VAL A 140 -8.22 -18.18 -3.52
CA VAL A 140 -9.36 -18.32 -2.59
C VAL A 140 -9.58 -17.04 -1.77
N VAL A 141 -8.48 -16.40 -1.35
CA VAL A 141 -8.44 -15.09 -0.69
C VAL A 141 -7.37 -14.26 -1.40
N HIS A 142 -7.58 -12.94 -1.50
CA HIS A 142 -6.74 -12.03 -2.29
C HIS A 142 -6.59 -12.50 -3.74
N GLU A 143 -7.73 -12.81 -4.35
CA GLU A 143 -7.85 -13.24 -5.73
C GLU A 143 -7.27 -12.21 -6.71
N PHE A 144 -6.63 -12.72 -7.75
CA PHE A 144 -5.95 -11.91 -8.76
C PHE A 144 -6.44 -12.27 -10.17
N LEU A 145 -6.36 -11.30 -11.06
CA LEU A 145 -6.65 -11.48 -12.47
C LEU A 145 -5.52 -12.25 -13.15
N ALA A 146 -5.86 -13.41 -13.70
CA ALA A 146 -4.99 -14.24 -14.53
C ALA A 146 -5.51 -14.27 -15.96
N CYS A 147 -4.62 -14.17 -16.94
CA CYS A 147 -4.98 -14.33 -18.33
C CYS A 147 -3.86 -15.01 -19.10
N ASP A 148 -4.25 -16.04 -19.84
CA ASP A 148 -3.37 -16.71 -20.78
C ASP A 148 -3.30 -15.87 -22.06
N GLY A 149 -2.10 -15.63 -22.59
CA GLY A 149 -1.91 -14.90 -23.85
C GLY A 149 -2.18 -13.38 -23.80
N ALA A 150 -2.11 -12.74 -22.63
CA ALA A 150 -2.20 -11.29 -22.49
C ALA A 150 -0.81 -10.65 -22.63
N PRO A 151 -0.51 -9.95 -23.75
CA PRO A 151 0.87 -9.69 -24.17
C PRO A 151 1.59 -8.57 -23.40
N TRP A 152 0.90 -7.49 -23.02
CA TRP A 152 1.52 -6.42 -22.22
C TRP A 152 0.49 -5.66 -21.38
N ARG A 153 0.99 -5.00 -20.33
CA ARG A 153 0.22 -4.26 -19.33
C ARG A 153 0.85 -2.88 -19.15
N GLU A 154 0.03 -1.88 -18.90
CA GLU A 154 0.47 -0.50 -18.68
C GLU A 154 -0.11 0.06 -17.39
N SER A 155 0.28 1.27 -16.99
CA SER A 155 -0.33 1.98 -15.88
C SER A 155 -1.10 3.19 -16.41
N LEU A 156 -2.28 3.44 -15.85
CA LEU A 156 -2.98 4.71 -16.03
C LEU A 156 -2.74 5.61 -14.82
N PRO A 157 -2.73 6.94 -15.00
CA PRO A 157 -2.65 7.90 -13.89
C PRO A 157 -4.01 8.01 -13.17
N LEU A 158 -4.61 6.87 -12.86
CA LEU A 158 -5.84 6.72 -12.09
C LEU A 158 -5.50 6.01 -10.79
N ALA A 159 -6.22 6.36 -9.73
CA ALA A 159 -6.05 5.72 -8.45
C ALA A 159 -7.38 5.24 -7.88
N MET A 160 -7.35 4.29 -6.96
CA MET A 160 -8.48 3.90 -6.13
C MET A 160 -8.12 4.11 -4.68
N ARG A 161 -8.93 4.91 -3.98
CA ARG A 161 -8.83 5.06 -2.54
C ARG A 161 -9.62 3.94 -1.89
N ARG A 162 -8.93 3.17 -1.06
CA ARG A 162 -9.55 2.04 -0.36
C ARG A 162 -10.54 2.53 0.70
N GLY A 163 -11.71 1.92 0.76
CA GLY A 163 -12.67 2.14 1.86
C GLY A 163 -12.27 1.40 3.14
N GLU A 164 -12.50 2.01 4.30
CA GLU A 164 -12.35 1.38 5.62
C GLU A 164 -13.71 1.12 6.31
N ASP A 165 -14.80 1.51 5.64
CA ASP A 165 -16.17 1.52 6.15
C ASP A 165 -17.05 0.39 5.60
N GLY A 166 -16.51 -0.46 4.72
CA GLY A 166 -17.22 -1.61 4.14
C GLY A 166 -17.55 -2.72 5.15
N ALA A 167 -18.51 -3.58 4.81
CA ALA A 167 -19.05 -4.60 5.72
C ALA A 167 -17.99 -5.58 6.23
N ARG A 168 -16.98 -5.92 5.41
CA ARG A 168 -15.87 -6.79 5.82
C ARG A 168 -14.94 -6.15 6.85
N HIS A 169 -14.72 -4.83 6.77
CA HIS A 169 -13.87 -4.10 7.72
C HIS A 169 -14.49 -4.07 9.12
N GLN A 170 -15.82 -4.08 9.21
CA GLN A 170 -16.54 -4.07 10.49
C GLN A 170 -16.51 -5.44 11.21
N ASP A 171 -16.19 -6.51 10.49
CA ASP A 171 -16.16 -7.87 11.03
C ASP A 171 -14.77 -8.22 11.60
N LYS A 172 -14.72 -8.31 12.93
CA LYS A 172 -13.51 -8.56 13.74
C LYS A 172 -12.89 -9.94 13.51
N ASP A 173 -13.63 -10.90 12.97
CA ASP A 173 -13.16 -12.26 12.72
C ASP A 173 -12.85 -12.52 11.25
N THR A 174 -12.87 -11.49 10.39
CA THR A 174 -12.54 -11.62 8.96
C THR A 174 -11.19 -12.25 8.72
N TYR A 175 -10.12 -11.76 9.36
CA TYR A 175 -8.77 -12.30 9.14
C TYR A 175 -8.59 -13.73 9.66
N LYS A 176 -9.28 -14.09 10.75
CA LYS A 176 -9.28 -15.47 11.25
C LYS A 176 -9.94 -16.43 10.27
N ARG A 177 -11.06 -16.02 9.66
CA ARG A 177 -11.75 -16.82 8.64
C ARG A 177 -10.91 -16.95 7.37
N ASP A 178 -10.26 -15.87 6.95
CA ASP A 178 -9.35 -15.88 5.80
C ASP A 178 -8.18 -16.85 6.03
N ALA A 179 -7.58 -16.85 7.24
CA ALA A 179 -6.55 -17.81 7.62
C ALA A 179 -7.04 -19.27 7.53
N ILE A 180 -8.19 -19.59 8.11
CA ILE A 180 -8.79 -20.95 8.06
C ILE A 180 -9.04 -21.39 6.61
N LEU A 181 -9.53 -20.47 5.77
CA LEU A 181 -9.84 -20.74 4.38
C LEU A 181 -8.56 -21.02 3.56
N LEU A 182 -7.49 -20.25 3.79
CA LEU A 182 -6.18 -20.46 3.18
C LEU A 182 -5.53 -21.77 3.65
N GLU A 183 -5.62 -22.12 4.93
CA GLU A 183 -5.15 -23.43 5.43
C GLU A 183 -5.86 -24.60 4.76
N LYS A 184 -7.18 -24.48 4.59
CA LYS A 184 -7.98 -25.50 3.89
C LYS A 184 -7.59 -25.59 2.41
N ALA A 185 -7.33 -24.46 1.76
CA ALA A 185 -6.88 -24.41 0.36
C ALA A 185 -5.50 -25.07 0.19
N LEU A 186 -4.54 -24.76 1.08
CA LEU A 186 -3.18 -25.29 1.06
C LEU A 186 -3.12 -26.82 1.16
N LYS A 187 -4.08 -27.47 1.83
CA LYS A 187 -4.15 -28.94 1.92
C LYS A 187 -4.42 -29.63 0.57
N LYS A 188 -4.99 -28.90 -0.40
CA LYS A 188 -5.43 -29.47 -1.70
C LYS A 188 -4.72 -28.84 -2.89
N GLU A 189 -4.17 -27.64 -2.72
CA GLU A 189 -3.49 -26.91 -3.79
C GLU A 189 -2.22 -27.65 -4.24
N LYS A 190 -2.00 -27.69 -5.55
CA LYS A 190 -0.85 -28.34 -6.17
C LYS A 190 -0.02 -27.38 -7.02
N ASP A 191 -0.58 -26.23 -7.41
CA ASP A 191 0.14 -25.21 -8.16
C ASP A 191 1.17 -24.52 -7.24
N PRO A 192 2.48 -24.68 -7.48
CA PRO A 192 3.52 -24.08 -6.64
C PRO A 192 3.41 -22.54 -6.54
N PHE A 193 2.93 -21.90 -7.60
CA PHE A 193 2.71 -20.46 -7.60
C PHE A 193 1.57 -20.08 -6.65
N LEU A 194 0.44 -20.80 -6.67
CA LEU A 194 -0.64 -20.53 -5.71
C LEU A 194 -0.27 -20.90 -4.28
N ILE A 195 0.51 -21.97 -4.08
CA ILE A 195 1.01 -22.35 -2.75
C ILE A 195 1.85 -21.20 -2.15
N SER A 196 2.79 -20.64 -2.91
CA SER A 196 3.61 -19.53 -2.40
C SER A 196 2.75 -18.31 -2.05
N ARG A 197 1.78 -17.95 -2.89
CA ARG A 197 0.86 -16.83 -2.61
C ARG A 197 -0.05 -17.09 -1.40
N TYR A 198 -0.60 -18.30 -1.27
CA TYR A 198 -1.43 -18.64 -0.12
C TYR A 198 -0.65 -18.62 1.19
N ILE A 199 0.62 -19.06 1.18
CA ILE A 199 1.48 -18.97 2.37
C ILE A 199 1.74 -17.51 2.74
N PHE A 200 1.97 -16.61 1.76
CA PHE A 200 2.12 -15.18 2.02
C PHE A 200 0.87 -14.58 2.66
N TYR A 201 -0.31 -14.76 2.06
CA TYR A 201 -1.54 -14.19 2.59
C TYR A 201 -2.01 -14.86 3.89
N LEU A 202 -1.62 -16.12 4.14
CA LEU A 202 -1.87 -16.79 5.41
C LEU A 202 -1.04 -16.13 6.53
N ALA A 203 0.22 -15.80 6.25
CA ALA A 203 1.06 -15.04 7.19
C ALA A 203 0.47 -13.64 7.48
N GLN A 204 0.01 -12.92 6.45
CA GLN A 204 -0.68 -11.63 6.59
C GLN A 204 -1.95 -11.77 7.45
N SER A 205 -2.78 -12.78 7.15
CA SER A 205 -4.03 -13.02 7.89
C SER A 205 -3.77 -13.33 9.36
N TYR A 206 -2.74 -14.12 9.67
CA TYR A 206 -2.35 -14.40 11.05
C TYR A 206 -1.82 -13.15 11.77
N ARG A 207 -1.02 -12.32 11.09
CA ARG A 207 -0.54 -11.05 11.64
C ARG A 207 -1.72 -10.14 11.99
N ASP A 208 -2.65 -9.97 11.05
CA ASP A 208 -3.78 -9.05 11.19
C ASP A 208 -4.84 -9.58 12.16
N ALA A 209 -4.88 -10.91 12.38
CA ALA A 209 -5.66 -11.55 13.45
C ALA A 209 -4.98 -11.51 14.84
N GLY A 210 -3.72 -11.05 14.92
CA GLY A 210 -2.94 -10.96 16.16
C GLY A 210 -2.18 -12.23 16.57
N ASP A 211 -2.21 -13.30 15.78
CA ASP A 211 -1.42 -14.52 16.02
C ASP A 211 -0.01 -14.36 15.43
N ILE A 212 0.80 -13.55 16.10
CA ILE A 212 2.11 -13.11 15.60
C ILE A 212 3.10 -14.28 15.46
N LEU A 213 3.02 -15.31 16.31
CA LEU A 213 3.92 -16.46 16.23
C LEU A 213 3.65 -17.30 14.98
N LYS A 214 2.38 -17.57 14.66
CA LYS A 214 2.05 -18.24 13.39
C LYS A 214 2.38 -17.37 12.19
N ALA A 215 2.13 -16.06 12.27
CA ALA A 215 2.53 -15.14 11.21
C ALA A 215 4.03 -15.27 10.91
N LEU A 216 4.88 -15.25 11.95
CA LEU A 216 6.33 -15.43 11.83
C LEU A 216 6.71 -16.77 11.19
N GLU A 217 6.07 -17.86 11.60
CA GLU A 217 6.28 -19.19 11.01
C GLU A 217 6.00 -19.18 9.50
N TYR A 218 4.85 -18.66 9.08
CA TYR A 218 4.47 -18.64 7.68
C TYR A 218 5.26 -17.63 6.84
N TYR A 219 5.67 -16.49 7.40
CA TYR A 219 6.59 -15.59 6.70
C TYR A 219 7.95 -16.26 6.45
N ARG A 220 8.50 -16.98 7.44
CA ARG A 220 9.74 -17.75 7.27
C ARG A 220 9.60 -18.76 6.15
N LYS A 221 8.49 -19.51 6.11
CA LYS A 221 8.19 -20.42 4.99
C LYS A 221 8.12 -19.66 3.66
N ARG A 222 7.39 -18.53 3.60
CA ARG A 222 7.26 -17.75 2.36
C ARG A 222 8.59 -17.27 1.82
N ALA A 223 9.50 -16.87 2.70
CA ALA A 223 10.81 -16.33 2.34
C ALA A 223 11.68 -17.33 1.56
N GLU A 224 11.43 -18.64 1.70
CA GLU A 224 12.21 -19.70 1.05
C GLU A 224 11.60 -20.22 -0.26
N LEU A 225 10.41 -19.76 -0.67
CA LEU A 225 9.69 -20.33 -1.82
C LEU A 225 10.00 -19.66 -3.16
N GLY A 226 10.78 -18.58 -3.20
CA GLY A 226 11.05 -17.83 -4.44
C GLY A 226 9.80 -17.16 -5.03
N PHE A 227 9.59 -17.30 -6.34
CA PHE A 227 8.56 -16.62 -7.13
C PHE A 227 8.71 -15.10 -7.09
N TRP A 228 7.62 -14.36 -6.88
CA TRP A 228 7.65 -12.91 -6.92
C TRP A 228 8.43 -12.34 -5.74
N GLU A 229 9.52 -11.64 -6.03
CA GLU A 229 10.48 -11.14 -5.04
C GLU A 229 9.86 -10.12 -4.07
N GLU A 230 8.85 -9.36 -4.50
CA GLU A 230 8.17 -8.39 -3.63
C GLU A 230 7.44 -9.05 -2.45
N GLU A 231 6.80 -10.21 -2.65
CA GLU A 231 6.19 -10.96 -1.55
C GLU A 231 7.24 -11.55 -0.59
N VAL A 232 8.37 -12.01 -1.14
CA VAL A 232 9.52 -12.49 -0.34
C VAL A 232 10.10 -11.33 0.47
N TYR A 233 10.29 -10.16 -0.15
CA TYR A 233 10.78 -8.96 0.50
C TYR A 233 9.89 -8.53 1.66
N VAL A 234 8.57 -8.42 1.43
CA VAL A 234 7.61 -8.07 2.50
C VAL A 234 7.61 -9.12 3.62
N SER A 235 7.81 -10.40 3.29
CA SER A 235 7.94 -11.46 4.29
C SER A 235 9.19 -11.28 5.14
N LEU A 236 10.35 -11.01 4.54
CA LEU A 236 11.59 -10.74 5.26
C LEU A 236 11.48 -9.49 6.14
N LEU A 237 10.87 -8.42 5.61
CA LEU A 237 10.65 -7.20 6.38
C LEU A 237 9.73 -7.46 7.59
N SER A 238 8.67 -8.25 7.41
CA SER A 238 7.75 -8.63 8.49
C SER A 238 8.44 -9.52 9.53
N ILE A 239 9.28 -10.47 9.11
CA ILE A 239 10.12 -11.28 10.01
C ILE A 239 11.00 -10.37 10.86
N ALA A 240 11.71 -9.42 10.25
CA ALA A 240 12.61 -8.52 10.97
C ALA A 240 11.86 -7.66 12.00
N TYR A 241 10.71 -7.10 11.64
CA TYR A 241 9.88 -6.34 12.58
C TYR A 241 9.35 -7.18 13.74
N ILE A 242 8.88 -8.40 13.47
CA ILE A 242 8.42 -9.30 14.53
C ILE A 242 9.58 -9.68 15.45
N MET A 243 10.73 -10.07 14.90
CA MET A 243 11.91 -10.43 15.69
C MET A 243 12.41 -9.26 16.54
N GLU A 244 12.40 -8.03 16.01
CA GLU A 244 12.73 -6.82 16.79
C GLU A 244 11.74 -6.63 17.95
N ALA A 245 10.43 -6.80 17.72
CA ALA A 245 9.40 -6.66 18.74
C ALA A 245 9.50 -7.72 19.86
N PHE A 246 9.96 -8.93 19.52
CA PHE A 246 10.21 -10.02 20.47
C PHE A 246 11.58 -9.93 21.16
N GLY A 247 12.40 -8.93 20.82
CA GLY A 247 13.69 -8.72 21.45
C GLY A 247 14.76 -9.74 21.04
N GLU A 248 14.65 -10.32 19.85
CA GLU A 248 15.66 -11.24 19.30
C GLU A 248 17.05 -10.59 19.20
N PRO A 249 18.14 -11.38 19.19
CA PRO A 249 19.50 -10.86 19.14
C PRO A 249 19.75 -9.93 17.95
N PHE A 250 20.47 -8.83 18.21
CA PHE A 250 20.71 -7.77 17.22
C PHE A 250 21.23 -8.29 15.88
N ASP A 251 22.29 -9.11 15.88
CA ASP A 251 22.91 -9.59 14.64
C ASP A 251 21.96 -10.52 13.86
N THR A 252 21.09 -11.27 14.56
CA THR A 252 20.09 -12.14 13.93
C THR A 252 19.00 -11.31 13.24
N VAL A 253 18.52 -10.22 13.85
CA VAL A 253 17.55 -9.32 13.22
C VAL A 253 18.19 -8.58 12.05
N LEU A 254 19.41 -8.07 12.22
CA LEU A 254 20.12 -7.33 11.18
C LEU A 254 20.35 -8.18 9.93
N ALA A 255 20.73 -9.45 10.09
CA ALA A 255 20.92 -10.38 8.97
C ALA A 255 19.64 -10.58 8.13
N VAL A 256 18.45 -10.49 8.75
CA VAL A 256 17.17 -10.55 8.00
C VAL A 256 16.96 -9.28 7.18
N TYR A 257 17.27 -8.10 7.74
CA TYR A 257 17.24 -6.86 6.96
C TYR A 257 18.24 -6.90 5.81
N ASP A 258 19.47 -7.39 6.03
CA ASP A 258 20.48 -7.53 4.97
C ASP A 258 20.01 -8.45 3.85
N ARG A 259 19.35 -9.56 4.20
CA ARG A 259 18.75 -10.45 3.20
C ARG A 259 17.65 -9.75 2.39
N ALA A 260 16.81 -8.94 3.02
CA ALA A 260 15.79 -8.15 2.31
C ALA A 260 16.44 -7.09 1.39
N ILE A 261 17.49 -6.42 1.87
CA ILE A 261 18.27 -5.43 1.10
C ILE A 261 18.92 -6.08 -0.11
N ALA A 262 19.53 -7.25 0.06
CA ALA A 262 20.17 -7.98 -1.03
C ALA A 262 19.15 -8.45 -2.08
N LEU A 263 17.96 -8.85 -1.64
CA LEU A 263 16.89 -9.29 -2.53
C LEU A 263 16.33 -8.17 -3.39
N VAL A 264 16.00 -7.01 -2.79
CA VAL A 264 15.46 -5.85 -3.52
C VAL A 264 16.24 -4.57 -3.15
N PRO A 265 17.43 -4.35 -3.75
CA PRO A 265 18.30 -3.24 -3.37
C PRO A 265 17.70 -1.85 -3.63
N GLY A 266 16.71 -1.75 -4.52
CA GLY A 266 16.01 -0.50 -4.84
C GLY A 266 14.99 -0.05 -3.80
N ARG A 267 14.70 -0.86 -2.79
CA ARG A 267 13.73 -0.53 -1.73
C ARG A 267 14.40 0.05 -0.49
N ALA A 268 13.79 1.10 0.07
CA ALA A 268 14.34 1.84 1.21
C ALA A 268 13.89 1.26 2.57
N GLU A 269 12.79 0.50 2.61
CA GLU A 269 12.13 0.13 3.88
C GLU A 269 13.00 -0.76 4.77
N ALA A 270 13.70 -1.73 4.19
CA ALA A 270 14.64 -2.59 4.91
C ALA A 270 15.87 -1.81 5.42
N ARG A 271 16.42 -0.88 4.62
CA ARG A 271 17.54 -0.01 5.06
C ARG A 271 17.12 0.95 6.18
N HIS A 272 15.93 1.53 6.07
CA HIS A 272 15.34 2.33 7.13
C HIS A 272 15.15 1.49 8.41
N GLY A 273 14.62 0.27 8.29
CA GLY A 273 14.47 -0.67 9.42
C GLY A 273 15.79 -1.05 10.10
N ALA A 274 16.81 -1.39 9.30
CA ALA A 274 18.16 -1.68 9.78
C ALA A 274 18.79 -0.48 10.50
N SER A 275 18.71 0.72 9.89
CA SER A 275 19.21 1.96 10.49
C SER A 275 18.55 2.26 11.84
N ARG A 276 17.22 2.13 11.91
CA ARG A 276 16.44 2.29 13.15
C ARG A 276 16.87 1.28 14.23
N LEU A 277 17.06 0.01 13.86
CA LEU A 277 17.51 -1.03 14.77
C LEU A 277 18.90 -0.69 15.34
N CYS A 278 19.86 -0.34 14.47
CA CYS A 278 21.20 0.08 14.86
C CYS A 278 21.16 1.25 15.85
N ARG A 279 20.40 2.30 15.53
CA ARG A 279 20.20 3.46 16.42
C ARG A 279 19.64 3.05 17.79
N ARG A 280 18.62 2.19 17.84
CA ARG A 280 18.02 1.71 19.10
C ARG A 280 19.01 0.92 19.97
N LYS A 281 20.02 0.30 19.36
CA LYS A 281 21.09 -0.42 20.07
C LYS A 281 22.35 0.41 20.29
N GLY A 282 22.35 1.70 19.95
CA GLY A 282 23.50 2.60 20.09
C GLY A 282 24.61 2.39 19.05
N LYS A 283 24.36 1.58 18.01
CA LYS A 283 25.28 1.31 16.90
C LYS A 283 25.13 2.38 15.80
N TYR A 284 25.45 3.63 16.14
CA TYR A 284 25.13 4.78 15.29
C TYR A 284 25.92 4.83 13.98
N VAL A 285 27.14 4.29 13.95
CA VAL A 285 27.98 4.26 12.74
C VAL A 285 27.38 3.32 11.70
N GLU A 286 27.00 2.11 12.10
CA GLU A 286 26.31 1.16 11.22
C GLU A 286 24.97 1.74 10.78
N GLY A 287 24.20 2.32 11.71
CA GLY A 287 22.92 2.95 11.41
C GLY A 287 23.03 4.10 10.39
N TYR A 288 24.10 4.89 10.48
CA TYR A 288 24.42 5.96 9.52
C TYR A 288 24.59 5.39 8.10
N TYR A 289 25.41 4.36 7.92
CA TYR A 289 25.69 3.79 6.60
C TYR A 289 24.46 3.14 5.95
N TYR A 290 23.61 2.45 6.73
CA TYR A 290 22.36 1.91 6.18
C TYR A 290 21.43 3.02 5.66
N ALA A 291 21.28 4.12 6.41
CA ALA A 291 20.42 5.21 5.99
C ALA A 291 21.02 5.97 4.80
N GLU A 292 22.31 6.28 4.84
CA GLU A 292 23.05 6.97 3.78
C GLU A 292 22.91 6.24 2.44
N ALA A 293 23.09 4.92 2.44
CA ALA A 293 22.98 4.09 1.24
C ALA A 293 21.58 4.09 0.61
N ALA A 294 20.53 4.44 1.36
CA ALA A 294 19.17 4.54 0.85
C ALA A 294 18.77 5.97 0.44
N LEU A 295 19.50 7.02 0.85
CA LEU A 295 19.11 8.42 0.56
C LEU A 295 18.91 8.72 -0.94
N PRO A 296 19.68 8.15 -1.89
CA PRO A 296 19.47 8.36 -3.31
C PRO A 296 18.28 7.58 -3.89
N LEU A 297 17.69 6.64 -3.14
CA LEU A 297 16.63 5.78 -3.66
C LEU A 297 15.34 6.56 -3.83
N SER A 298 14.72 6.41 -5.00
CA SER A 298 13.37 6.91 -5.26
C SER A 298 12.34 5.84 -4.93
N MET A 299 11.11 6.29 -4.67
CA MET A 299 9.99 5.37 -4.44
C MET A 299 9.73 4.54 -5.70
N PRO A 300 9.85 3.20 -5.64
CA PRO A 300 9.70 2.35 -6.82
C PRO A 300 8.27 2.37 -7.35
N SER A 301 8.10 2.20 -8.65
CA SER A 301 6.79 1.94 -9.28
C SER A 301 6.50 0.44 -9.31
N GLY A 302 5.27 0.01 -9.01
CA GLY A 302 4.87 -1.40 -9.11
C GLY A 302 5.33 -2.33 -7.98
N ALA A 303 5.96 -1.82 -6.92
CA ALA A 303 6.33 -2.60 -5.74
C ALA A 303 5.14 -2.85 -4.79
N LEU A 304 5.22 -3.91 -3.99
CA LEU A 304 4.14 -4.32 -3.09
C LEU A 304 4.22 -3.59 -1.75
N PHE A 305 3.10 -3.00 -1.32
CA PHE A 305 2.92 -2.34 -0.01
C PHE A 305 4.04 -1.34 0.32
N ILE A 306 4.30 -0.42 -0.61
CA ILE A 306 5.28 0.65 -0.40
C ILE A 306 4.81 1.54 0.74
N GLN A 307 5.73 2.02 1.56
CA GLN A 307 5.48 2.95 2.67
C GLN A 307 5.97 4.37 2.30
N PRO A 308 5.12 5.27 1.76
CA PRO A 308 5.58 6.54 1.19
C PRO A 308 6.32 7.43 2.19
N TRP A 309 5.91 7.41 3.45
CA TRP A 309 6.50 8.21 4.53
C TRP A 309 7.99 7.92 4.76
N ILE A 310 8.45 6.69 4.47
CA ILE A 310 9.88 6.32 4.53
C ILE A 310 10.70 7.10 3.52
N TYR A 311 10.20 7.21 2.29
CA TYR A 311 10.85 7.94 1.19
C TYR A 311 10.73 9.45 1.34
N GLN A 312 9.60 9.93 1.87
CA GLN A 312 9.32 11.36 1.99
C GLN A 312 10.17 12.03 3.07
N TYR A 313 10.31 11.41 4.24
CA TYR A 313 11.03 12.03 5.35
C TYR A 313 11.74 11.06 6.30
N ALA A 314 11.18 9.88 6.58
CA ALA A 314 11.66 9.09 7.72
C ALA A 314 13.04 8.47 7.52
N LEU A 315 13.40 8.08 6.30
CA LEU A 315 14.77 7.64 6.02
C LEU A 315 15.78 8.76 6.27
N ARG A 316 15.50 9.98 5.78
CA ARG A 316 16.37 11.15 5.99
C ARG A 316 16.42 11.54 7.47
N HIS A 317 15.32 11.36 8.20
CA HIS A 317 15.29 11.57 9.64
C HIS A 317 16.18 10.57 10.37
N GLU A 318 16.11 9.27 10.05
CA GLU A 318 17.02 8.26 10.62
C GLU A 318 18.49 8.56 10.29
N PHE A 319 18.79 9.01 9.07
CA PHE A 319 20.12 9.50 8.71
C PHE A 319 20.55 10.67 9.61
N ALA A 320 19.70 11.69 9.77
CA ALA A 320 20.01 12.86 10.59
C ALA A 320 20.30 12.50 12.06
N VAL A 321 19.52 11.59 12.65
CA VAL A 321 19.73 11.17 14.04
C VAL A 321 21.05 10.41 14.19
N ASN A 322 21.37 9.49 13.27
CA ASN A 322 22.67 8.79 13.30
C ASN A 322 23.85 9.75 13.02
N ALA A 323 23.68 10.72 12.11
CA ALA A 323 24.67 11.76 11.84
C ALA A 323 24.97 12.61 13.09
N TYR A 324 23.94 13.00 13.84
CA TYR A 324 24.12 13.72 15.11
C TYR A 324 24.94 12.91 16.12
N ASN A 325 24.60 11.64 16.31
CA ASN A 325 25.28 10.77 17.28
C ASN A 325 26.69 10.34 16.86
N THR A 326 27.06 10.51 15.59
CA THR A 326 28.42 10.27 15.06
C THR A 326 29.24 11.55 14.94
N GLY A 327 28.73 12.70 15.42
CA GLY A 327 29.44 13.99 15.37
C GLY A 327 29.36 14.72 14.03
N GLN A 328 28.58 14.19 13.07
CA GLN A 328 28.38 14.78 11.74
C GLN A 328 27.26 15.84 11.77
N TYR A 329 27.41 16.84 12.63
CA TYR A 329 26.36 17.82 12.94
C TYR A 329 25.90 18.63 11.72
N ARG A 330 26.80 18.94 10.78
CA ARG A 330 26.45 19.64 9.53
C ARG A 330 25.54 18.80 8.63
N ALA A 331 25.82 17.50 8.51
CA ALA A 331 25.00 16.57 7.74
C ALA A 331 23.61 16.38 8.39
N CYS A 332 23.58 16.29 9.73
CA CYS A 332 22.34 16.29 10.50
C CYS A 332 21.50 17.55 10.25
N LEU A 333 22.09 18.74 10.40
CA LEU A 333 21.39 20.01 10.23
C LEU A 333 20.83 20.16 8.81
N SER A 334 21.65 19.88 7.79
CA SER A 334 21.21 19.93 6.39
C SER A 334 20.02 19.00 6.15
N SER A 335 20.10 17.76 6.65
CA SER A 335 19.02 16.78 6.52
C SER A 335 17.75 17.22 7.24
N CYS A 336 17.87 17.85 8.41
CA CYS A 336 16.72 18.38 9.13
C CYS A 336 16.04 19.53 8.36
N ILE A 337 16.81 20.43 7.75
CA ILE A 337 16.27 21.52 6.93
C ILE A 337 15.49 20.95 5.75
N ASP A 338 16.06 20.00 5.00
CA ASP A 338 15.39 19.36 3.87
C ASP A 338 14.04 18.71 4.24
N ILE A 339 13.96 18.16 5.46
CA ILE A 339 12.72 17.57 5.99
C ILE A 339 11.71 18.66 6.36
N LEU A 340 12.15 19.74 7.01
CA LEU A 340 11.28 20.82 7.48
C LEU A 340 10.66 21.64 6.34
N GLU A 341 11.30 21.67 5.17
CA GLU A 341 10.78 22.26 3.93
C GLU A 341 9.53 21.54 3.39
N LYS A 342 9.26 20.29 3.81
CA LYS A 342 8.05 19.57 3.40
C LYS A 342 6.81 20.18 4.06
N SER A 343 5.82 20.52 3.25
CA SER A 343 4.57 21.15 3.71
C SER A 343 3.64 20.17 4.42
N ASP A 344 3.71 18.89 4.10
CA ASP A 344 2.84 17.80 4.56
C ASP A 344 3.42 16.95 5.70
N LEU A 345 4.42 17.49 6.42
CA LEU A 345 5.07 16.78 7.52
C LEU A 345 4.16 16.68 8.77
N PRO A 346 3.99 15.49 9.39
CA PRO A 346 3.25 15.34 10.64
C PRO A 346 3.79 16.26 11.75
N ALA A 347 2.90 16.83 12.56
CA ALA A 347 3.27 17.79 13.61
C ALA A 347 4.33 17.24 14.59
N THR A 348 4.15 16.00 15.04
CA THR A 348 5.10 15.31 15.94
C THR A 348 6.48 15.12 15.30
N THR A 349 6.52 14.80 14.00
CA THR A 349 7.77 14.71 13.24
C THR A 349 8.42 16.09 13.11
N ARG A 350 7.64 17.14 12.80
CA ARG A 350 8.13 18.51 12.71
C ARG A 350 8.77 18.98 14.02
N GLU A 351 8.13 18.71 15.15
CA GLU A 351 8.66 19.02 16.48
C GLU A 351 9.99 18.30 16.74
N THR A 352 10.03 17.00 16.49
CA THR A 352 11.22 16.17 16.71
C THR A 352 12.40 16.64 15.85
N VAL A 353 12.17 16.90 14.57
CA VAL A 353 13.20 17.37 13.63
C VAL A 353 13.65 18.79 13.98
N THR A 354 12.74 19.67 14.39
CA THR A 354 13.08 21.03 14.85
C THR A 354 13.95 21.01 16.10
N LYS A 355 13.68 20.10 17.03
CA LYS A 355 14.51 19.92 18.23
C LYS A 355 15.92 19.44 17.84
N LEU A 356 16.01 18.41 17.00
CA LEU A 356 17.27 17.85 16.54
C LEU A 356 18.11 18.88 15.77
N SER A 357 17.49 19.70 14.92
CA SER A 357 18.20 20.75 14.16
C SER A 357 18.81 21.81 15.08
N ARG A 358 18.09 22.23 16.14
CA ARG A 358 18.60 23.15 17.16
C ARG A 358 19.77 22.55 17.92
N GLU A 359 19.65 21.29 18.34
CA GLU A 359 20.73 20.58 19.03
C GLU A 359 21.99 20.44 18.15
N ALA A 360 21.83 20.09 16.88
CA ALA A 360 22.94 20.01 15.93
C ALA A 360 23.61 21.38 15.71
N LEU A 361 22.82 22.45 15.56
CA LEU A 361 23.34 23.82 15.42
C LEU A 361 24.16 24.23 16.64
N LEU A 362 23.69 23.96 17.86
CA LEU A 362 24.41 24.26 19.10
C LEU A 362 25.76 23.53 19.20
N LYS A 363 25.88 22.33 18.61
CA LYS A 363 27.15 21.58 18.55
C LYS A 363 28.13 22.10 17.50
N MET A 364 27.64 22.86 16.50
CA MET A 364 28.45 23.48 15.45
C MET A 364 28.92 24.89 15.81
N LEU A 365 28.23 25.55 16.73
CA LEU A 365 28.70 26.80 17.30
C LEU A 365 29.94 26.48 18.13
N ASP A 366 31.11 26.87 17.62
CA ASP A 366 32.34 26.88 18.42
C ASP A 366 32.02 27.64 19.72
N PRO A 367 32.42 27.15 20.90
CA PRO A 367 32.47 28.03 22.06
C PRO A 367 33.50 29.09 21.71
N VAL A 368 33.05 30.25 21.22
CA VAL A 368 33.93 31.40 21.02
C VAL A 368 34.48 31.74 22.40
N TRP A 369 35.68 31.25 22.69
CA TRP A 369 36.44 31.60 23.86
C TRP A 369 36.62 33.12 23.84
N GLY A 370 35.83 33.83 24.65
CA GLY A 370 35.95 35.28 24.85
C GLY A 370 34.80 36.16 24.36
N CYS A 371 33.75 35.63 23.72
CA CYS A 371 32.54 36.41 23.44
C CYS A 371 31.42 35.97 24.38
N ALA A 372 30.94 36.88 25.22
CA ALA A 372 29.74 36.66 26.03
C ALA A 372 28.58 36.19 25.13
N PRO A 373 27.73 35.25 25.59
CA PRO A 373 26.59 34.80 24.82
C PRO A 373 25.75 36.01 24.43
N SER A 374 25.49 36.16 23.13
CA SER A 374 24.55 37.17 22.65
C SER A 374 23.20 36.93 23.36
N PRO A 375 22.58 37.94 23.98
CA PRO A 375 21.33 37.79 24.70
C PRO A 375 20.18 37.71 23.70
N TYR A 376 20.19 36.76 22.78
CA TYR A 376 18.98 36.39 22.05
C TYR A 376 18.08 35.56 23.00
N ARG A 377 17.51 36.25 24.00
CA ARG A 377 16.16 35.95 24.45
C ARG A 377 15.23 36.58 23.42
N THR A 378 14.77 35.79 22.47
CA THR A 378 13.53 36.15 21.78
C THR A 378 12.40 35.97 22.78
N GLU A 379 12.01 37.05 23.44
CA GLU A 379 10.67 37.11 24.04
C GLU A 379 9.66 36.91 22.91
N PHE A 380 8.84 35.89 23.05
CA PHE A 380 7.67 35.69 22.22
C PHE A 380 6.73 36.88 22.44
N MET A 381 6.70 37.82 21.51
CA MET A 381 5.65 38.84 21.46
C MET A 381 4.58 38.40 20.47
N PRO A 382 3.38 37.97 20.92
CA PRO A 382 2.27 37.75 20.02
C PRO A 382 1.80 39.10 19.50
N HIS A 383 1.80 39.28 18.18
CA HIS A 383 1.11 40.40 17.56
C HIS A 383 -0.40 40.20 17.73
N TRP A 384 -0.98 40.93 18.68
CA TRP A 384 -2.42 41.20 18.71
C TRP A 384 -2.76 42.26 17.67
N GLN A 385 -3.86 42.02 16.95
CA GLN A 385 -4.42 42.85 15.90
C GLN A 385 -4.63 44.32 16.31
N MET A 386 -4.43 45.22 15.36
CA MET A 386 -5.47 46.18 14.94
C MET A 386 -5.50 46.24 13.42
#